data_AF-A0A378W6B1-F1
#
_entry.id   AF-A0A378W6B1-F1
#
_cell.length_a   1.000
_cell.length_b   1.000
_cell.length_c   1.000
_cell.angle_alpha   90.00
_cell.angle_beta   90.00
_cell.angle_gamma   90.00
#
_symmetry.space_group_name_H-M   'P 1'
#
loop_
_entity.id
_entity.type
_entity.pdbx_description
1 polymer ?
#
loop_
_entity_poly.entity_id
_entity_poly.type
_entity_poly.pdbx_seq_one_letter_code
_entity_poly.pdbx_strand_id
1 'polypeptide(L)'
;MEEGTDKLDACMNCSATCDGRRSLEPMSKSNRQRRAAKHRQARRNVRSMNHEPAEPELFAQIRTALVDPDPLHLLSFASSLLTAIDPRGRNHPFARSDEAPAGPSREELAAMFIDVPTPETTALLTVIAELANDDDLLHARIRRELATRPKAGPEWLGRLAESSAYRAVRMAHVLGDGDNIIIGVHLAGDHEITLVVYVDHNLGQLVKDAFVVPEPIADIVAQYQHLADEPDVVWEDLSLADARVWVEEAIAVGAITFPPIETESWPACRPLIEWIARGLPAGGAGYQAPQWDSNELSRLTDRFFASQWGRPLDDADHRDLLESLLWYGTDYGPGDPLRWSGVQVEILFMDWLPRKIVAPAEYLAEAPELLRAFVRFAHNESGVRADLTDQTLAAIDYYAPEYQKVIRSPRPQGSAALLDALGAGGEFDEPYWYQEMELESLARQVGGEEQLDQLNAVPLPDEPFDWSGIPDDVAPRVAEVLELVDRCCDRLLDVEYRTVARRVLARVASASPAVFRRKSRADTAAAAVVWIAGKANGQCELAAGPLRLRSADITRHFDIKSSPSQRAEVMLRAVGFPGQPYDVELGSPDYLTAERREQIIRRRDDLREQVAPNL
;
A
#
# COMPACT_ATOMS: atom_id res chain seq x y z
N MET A 1 24.83 23.57 -64.44
CA MET A 1 24.38 24.07 -65.75
C MET A 1 22.87 24.16 -65.67
N GLU A 2 22.21 25.29 -65.66
CA GLU A 2 22.59 26.71 -65.77
C GLU A 2 21.33 27.51 -65.36
N GLU A 3 21.56 28.67 -64.74
CA GLU A 3 20.76 29.92 -64.75
C GLU A 3 19.24 29.88 -64.45
N GLY A 4 18.64 30.78 -63.66
CA GLY A 4 19.10 32.02 -63.03
C GLY A 4 17.87 32.88 -62.63
N THR A 5 18.06 33.71 -61.59
CA THR A 5 17.50 35.07 -61.39
C THR A 5 15.97 35.28 -61.28
N ASP A 6 15.41 36.21 -60.50
CA ASP A 6 15.81 37.08 -59.38
C ASP A 6 14.51 37.78 -58.88
N LYS A 7 14.44 38.10 -57.58
CA LYS A 7 13.86 39.32 -56.98
C LYS A 7 12.36 39.76 -57.13
N LEU A 8 11.68 39.98 -55.99
CA LEU A 8 11.36 41.32 -55.41
C LEU A 8 10.36 41.30 -54.21
N ASP A 9 10.88 41.75 -53.06
CA ASP A 9 10.37 42.69 -52.05
C ASP A 9 9.03 42.59 -51.30
N ALA A 10 9.15 43.02 -50.04
CA ALA A 10 8.23 43.03 -48.90
C ALA A 10 7.43 44.35 -48.74
N CYS A 11 6.36 44.31 -47.93
CA CYS A 11 5.81 45.43 -47.13
C CYS A 11 4.71 44.88 -46.19
N MET A 12 4.85 44.87 -44.85
CA MET A 12 4.72 45.93 -43.83
C MET A 12 3.31 46.05 -43.18
N ASN A 13 3.32 45.91 -41.83
CA ASN A 13 2.33 46.13 -40.76
C ASN A 13 1.19 47.16 -40.95
N CYS A 14 0.06 46.96 -40.23
CA CYS A 14 -0.45 47.94 -39.25
C CYS A 14 -1.56 47.42 -38.32
N SER A 15 -1.50 47.91 -37.08
CA SER A 15 -2.33 47.70 -35.87
C SER A 15 -3.51 48.69 -35.75
N ALA A 16 -4.57 48.36 -34.98
CA ALA A 16 -5.37 49.33 -34.21
C ALA A 16 -6.33 48.69 -33.17
N THR A 17 -6.32 49.27 -31.96
CA THR A 17 -7.18 49.07 -30.77
C THR A 17 -8.45 49.95 -30.79
N CYS A 18 -9.53 49.57 -30.06
CA CYS A 18 -10.31 50.41 -29.11
C CYS A 18 -11.69 49.80 -28.64
N ASP A 19 -11.80 49.60 -27.31
CA ASP A 19 -12.83 50.00 -26.30
C ASP A 19 -14.38 49.85 -26.47
N GLY A 20 -15.09 49.51 -25.37
CA GLY A 20 -16.54 49.80 -25.18
C GLY A 20 -17.44 48.77 -24.43
N ARG A 21 -18.10 49.19 -23.34
CA ARG A 21 -18.94 48.44 -22.34
C ARG A 21 -20.43 48.14 -22.70
N ARG A 22 -21.02 47.18 -21.92
CA ARG A 22 -22.39 47.07 -21.30
C ARG A 22 -23.58 46.42 -22.05
N SER A 23 -24.19 45.36 -21.44
CA SER A 23 -25.56 45.33 -20.82
C SER A 23 -26.22 43.93 -20.76
N LEU A 24 -26.90 43.64 -19.63
CA LEU A 24 -27.70 42.44 -19.30
C LEU A 24 -29.22 42.76 -19.38
N GLU A 25 -30.05 41.83 -19.87
CA GLU A 25 -31.50 41.72 -19.57
C GLU A 25 -32.04 40.25 -19.65
N PRO A 26 -33.17 39.90 -18.98
CA PRO A 26 -33.42 38.57 -18.40
C PRO A 26 -34.53 37.72 -19.07
N MET A 27 -34.50 36.39 -18.88
CA MET A 27 -35.48 35.42 -19.39
C MET A 27 -36.62 35.01 -18.42
N SER A 28 -37.77 34.69 -19.02
CA SER A 28 -39.15 34.66 -18.51
C SER A 28 -39.60 33.42 -17.69
N LYS A 29 -40.64 33.65 -16.85
CA LYS A 29 -41.29 32.78 -15.84
C LYS A 29 -41.91 31.45 -16.32
N SER A 30 -41.95 31.17 -17.62
CA SER A 30 -42.59 29.96 -18.18
C SER A 30 -41.81 28.65 -17.87
N ASN A 31 -40.49 28.73 -17.67
CA ASN A 31 -39.65 27.55 -17.41
C ASN A 31 -39.76 26.96 -15.99
N ARG A 32 -40.35 27.68 -15.03
CA ARG A 32 -40.45 27.19 -13.63
C ARG A 32 -41.50 26.10 -13.45
N GLN A 33 -42.63 26.15 -14.17
CA GLN A 33 -43.71 25.16 -13.98
C GLN A 33 -43.40 23.80 -14.63
N ARG A 34 -42.64 23.76 -15.73
CA ARG A 34 -42.18 22.51 -16.36
C ARG A 34 -41.10 21.79 -15.55
N ARG A 35 -40.23 22.52 -14.82
CA ARG A 35 -39.23 21.93 -13.90
C ARG A 35 -39.85 21.32 -12.65
N ALA A 36 -40.91 21.92 -12.10
CA ALA A 36 -41.56 21.41 -10.89
C ALA A 36 -42.30 20.06 -11.12
N ALA A 37 -42.89 19.86 -12.31
CA ALA A 37 -43.54 18.59 -12.66
C ALA A 37 -42.52 17.45 -12.90
N LYS A 38 -41.38 17.75 -13.55
CA LYS A 38 -40.26 16.79 -13.72
C LYS A 38 -39.62 16.39 -12.38
N HIS A 39 -39.52 17.31 -11.42
CA HIS A 39 -38.96 17.01 -10.09
C HIS A 39 -39.84 16.09 -9.24
N ARG A 40 -41.17 16.16 -9.39
CA ARG A 40 -42.10 15.27 -8.65
C ARG A 40 -42.12 13.85 -9.22
N GLN A 41 -41.88 13.69 -10.52
CA GLN A 41 -41.77 12.38 -11.17
C GLN A 41 -40.37 11.76 -10.95
N ALA A 42 -39.31 12.57 -10.92
CA ALA A 42 -37.97 12.14 -10.51
C ALA A 42 -37.92 11.71 -9.04
N ARG A 43 -38.58 12.43 -8.12
CA ARG A 43 -38.66 12.02 -6.70
C ARG A 43 -39.47 10.76 -6.46
N ARG A 44 -40.35 10.35 -7.38
CA ARG A 44 -41.08 9.08 -7.30
C ARG A 44 -40.26 7.92 -7.89
N ASN A 45 -39.36 8.20 -8.85
CA ASN A 45 -38.41 7.23 -9.39
C ASN A 45 -37.17 7.03 -8.50
N VAL A 46 -36.72 8.04 -7.75
CA VAL A 46 -35.60 7.92 -6.78
C VAL A 46 -35.99 7.12 -5.53
N ARG A 47 -37.29 6.98 -5.23
CA ARG A 47 -37.79 6.10 -4.16
C ARG A 47 -38.07 4.66 -4.62
N SER A 48 -37.76 4.34 -5.88
CA SER A 48 -38.03 3.04 -6.52
C SER A 48 -36.85 2.50 -7.33
N MET A 49 -35.64 3.05 -7.17
CA MET A 49 -34.42 2.38 -7.60
C MET A 49 -34.00 1.43 -6.49
N ASN A 50 -34.60 0.24 -6.53
CA ASN A 50 -34.04 -1.07 -6.20
C ASN A 50 -32.51 -0.95 -5.93
N HIS A 51 -31.93 -1.27 -4.76
CA HIS A 51 -31.90 -2.63 -4.20
C HIS A 51 -32.13 -3.68 -5.30
N GLU A 52 -31.30 -3.65 -6.35
CA GLU A 52 -30.85 -4.94 -6.88
C GLU A 52 -30.11 -5.63 -5.73
N PRO A 53 -30.43 -6.88 -5.41
CA PRO A 53 -29.95 -7.46 -4.16
C PRO A 53 -28.42 -7.64 -4.25
N ALA A 54 -27.69 -7.38 -3.17
CA ALA A 54 -26.26 -7.74 -3.08
C ALA A 54 -26.04 -9.26 -3.21
N GLU A 55 -27.09 -10.06 -3.00
CA GLU A 55 -27.11 -11.51 -3.10
C GLU A 55 -26.70 -12.04 -4.50
N PRO A 56 -27.30 -11.63 -5.64
CA PRO A 56 -26.90 -12.10 -6.97
C PRO A 56 -25.44 -11.84 -7.35
N GLU A 57 -24.80 -10.76 -6.87
CA GLU A 57 -23.37 -10.51 -7.10
C GLU A 57 -22.48 -11.43 -6.26
N LEU A 58 -22.82 -11.62 -4.97
CA LEU A 58 -22.14 -12.56 -4.08
C LEU A 58 -22.17 -14.00 -4.65
N PHE A 59 -23.37 -14.45 -5.06
CA PHE A 59 -23.52 -15.78 -5.65
C PHE A 59 -22.78 -15.92 -6.99
N ALA A 60 -22.71 -14.86 -7.80
CA ALA A 60 -21.93 -14.88 -9.05
C ALA A 60 -20.41 -15.00 -8.79
N GLN A 61 -19.90 -14.32 -7.76
CA GLN A 61 -18.49 -14.44 -7.35
C GLN A 61 -18.17 -15.85 -6.83
N ILE A 62 -19.03 -16.41 -5.96
CA ILE A 62 -18.84 -17.78 -5.45
C ILE A 62 -18.89 -18.79 -6.60
N ARG A 63 -19.83 -18.65 -7.54
CA ARG A 63 -19.87 -19.54 -8.73
C ARG A 63 -18.60 -19.44 -9.56
N THR A 64 -18.07 -18.23 -9.74
CA THR A 64 -16.82 -18.03 -10.49
C THR A 64 -15.66 -18.73 -9.79
N ALA A 65 -15.55 -18.57 -8.46
CA ALA A 65 -14.53 -19.25 -7.67
C ALA A 65 -14.68 -20.78 -7.62
N LEU A 66 -15.92 -21.30 -7.68
CA LEU A 66 -16.18 -22.75 -7.71
C LEU A 66 -15.88 -23.42 -9.05
N VAL A 67 -15.93 -22.66 -10.14
CA VAL A 67 -15.58 -23.14 -11.48
C VAL A 67 -14.07 -23.06 -11.72
N ASP A 68 -13.36 -22.26 -10.92
CA ASP A 68 -11.92 -22.14 -10.97
C ASP A 68 -11.26 -23.48 -10.56
N PRO A 69 -10.36 -24.04 -11.38
CA PRO A 69 -9.60 -25.22 -10.97
C PRO A 69 -8.66 -24.92 -9.79
N ASP A 70 -8.31 -23.67 -9.53
CA ASP A 70 -7.47 -23.27 -8.41
C ASP A 70 -8.28 -23.05 -7.13
N PRO A 71 -8.08 -23.86 -6.07
CA PRO A 71 -8.76 -23.70 -4.79
C PRO A 71 -8.52 -22.34 -4.12
N LEU A 72 -7.39 -21.68 -4.40
CA LEU A 72 -6.99 -20.45 -3.72
C LEU A 72 -8.02 -19.34 -3.89
N HIS A 73 -8.67 -19.24 -5.06
CA HIS A 73 -9.66 -18.20 -5.32
C HIS A 73 -10.83 -18.25 -4.32
N LEU A 74 -11.36 -19.44 -4.03
CA LEU A 74 -12.44 -19.60 -3.06
C LEU A 74 -11.95 -19.40 -1.62
N LEU A 75 -10.73 -19.88 -1.30
CA LEU A 75 -10.13 -19.70 0.02
C LEU A 75 -9.88 -18.22 0.33
N SER A 76 -9.28 -17.47 -0.60
CA SER A 76 -9.07 -16.03 -0.49
C SER A 76 -10.39 -15.28 -0.36
N PHE A 77 -11.42 -15.67 -1.14
CA PHE A 77 -12.74 -15.06 -1.02
C PHE A 77 -13.36 -15.23 0.37
N ALA A 78 -13.34 -16.45 0.91
CA ALA A 78 -13.84 -16.72 2.26
C ALA A 78 -13.01 -16.02 3.35
N SER A 79 -11.68 -15.95 3.17
CA SER A 79 -10.78 -15.22 4.07
C SER A 79 -11.10 -13.72 4.10
N SER A 80 -11.34 -13.09 2.95
CA SER A 80 -11.74 -11.69 2.88
C SER A 80 -13.08 -11.43 3.57
N LEU A 81 -14.07 -12.32 3.39
CA LEU A 81 -15.35 -12.24 4.07
C LEU A 81 -15.20 -12.29 5.60
N LEU A 82 -14.41 -13.22 6.12
CA LEU A 82 -14.14 -13.35 7.55
C LEU A 82 -13.39 -12.15 8.12
N THR A 83 -12.46 -11.58 7.34
CA THR A 83 -11.73 -10.36 7.71
C THR A 83 -12.66 -9.16 7.83
N ALA A 84 -13.59 -8.98 6.89
CA ALA A 84 -14.52 -7.85 6.87
C ALA A 84 -15.43 -7.80 8.10
N ILE A 85 -15.67 -8.93 8.77
CA ILE A 85 -16.47 -9.06 9.98
C ILE A 85 -15.65 -9.28 11.26
N ASP A 86 -14.32 -9.19 11.16
CA ASP A 86 -13.44 -9.45 12.30
C ASP A 86 -13.58 -8.34 13.37
N PRO A 87 -13.80 -8.70 14.65
CA PRO A 87 -13.94 -7.72 15.72
C PRO A 87 -12.66 -6.93 16.00
N ARG A 88 -11.46 -7.44 15.68
CA ARG A 88 -10.18 -6.80 16.02
C ARG A 88 -10.04 -5.40 15.39
N GLY A 89 -10.53 -5.22 14.17
CA GLY A 89 -10.50 -3.90 13.50
C GLY A 89 -11.52 -2.91 14.06
N ARG A 90 -12.69 -3.40 14.50
CA ARG A 90 -13.81 -2.56 14.95
C ARG A 90 -13.77 -2.21 16.44
N ASN A 91 -13.28 -3.13 17.26
CA ASN A 91 -13.29 -3.02 18.72
C ASN A 91 -11.96 -2.50 19.29
N HIS A 92 -11.13 -1.86 18.46
CA HIS A 92 -9.87 -1.29 18.95
C HIS A 92 -10.16 -0.18 19.97
N PRO A 93 -9.49 -0.12 21.13
CA PRO A 93 -9.75 0.88 22.17
C PRO A 93 -9.65 2.34 21.71
N PHE A 94 -8.89 2.58 20.64
CA PHE A 94 -8.68 3.90 20.03
C PHE A 94 -9.51 4.13 18.75
N ALA A 95 -10.30 3.17 18.31
CA ALA A 95 -11.21 3.37 17.18
C ALA A 95 -12.41 4.24 17.60
N ARG A 96 -12.77 5.23 16.77
CA ARG A 96 -13.96 6.07 17.01
C ARG A 96 -15.22 5.21 16.86
N SER A 97 -16.05 5.16 17.90
CA SER A 97 -17.20 4.28 18.04
C SER A 97 -18.41 4.58 17.13
N ASP A 98 -18.37 5.65 16.32
CA ASP A 98 -19.59 6.26 15.76
C ASP A 98 -19.85 6.04 14.25
N GLU A 99 -18.98 5.40 13.47
CA GLU A 99 -19.06 5.53 11.98
C GLU A 99 -19.50 4.31 11.15
N ALA A 100 -19.83 3.16 11.73
CA ALA A 100 -20.43 2.07 10.93
C ALA A 100 -21.45 1.22 11.71
N PRO A 101 -22.60 0.85 11.12
CA PRO A 101 -23.46 -0.16 11.72
C PRO A 101 -22.68 -1.45 11.91
N ALA A 102 -22.85 -2.10 13.08
CA ALA A 102 -22.23 -3.38 13.37
C ALA A 102 -22.60 -4.39 12.26
N GLY A 103 -21.62 -4.72 11.41
CA GLY A 103 -21.77 -5.83 10.47
C GLY A 103 -21.94 -7.15 11.22
N PRO A 104 -22.46 -8.20 10.56
CA PRO A 104 -22.84 -9.45 11.24
C PRO A 104 -21.66 -10.10 11.94
N SER A 105 -21.92 -10.81 13.03
CA SER A 105 -20.93 -11.69 13.67
C SER A 105 -20.58 -12.89 12.76
N ARG A 106 -19.52 -13.65 13.11
CA ARG A 106 -19.17 -14.89 12.39
C ARG A 106 -20.32 -15.90 12.43
N GLU A 107 -21.01 -15.98 13.57
CA GLU A 107 -22.16 -16.85 13.77
C GLU A 107 -23.39 -16.41 12.98
N GLU A 108 -23.63 -15.10 12.88
CA GLU A 108 -24.72 -14.52 12.08
C GLU A 108 -24.46 -14.74 10.59
N LEU A 109 -23.23 -14.51 10.12
CA LEU A 109 -22.83 -14.77 8.73
C LEU A 109 -23.02 -16.26 8.39
N ALA A 110 -22.55 -17.16 9.25
CA ALA A 110 -22.76 -18.59 9.05
C ALA A 110 -24.25 -18.96 9.06
N ALA A 111 -25.06 -18.37 9.95
CA ALA A 111 -26.50 -18.60 10.00
C ALA A 111 -27.19 -18.20 8.69
N MET A 112 -26.82 -17.04 8.11
CA MET A 112 -27.35 -16.61 6.81
C MET A 112 -27.07 -17.62 5.69
N PHE A 113 -25.88 -18.21 5.66
CA PHE A 113 -25.55 -19.27 4.69
C PHE A 113 -26.21 -20.62 5.01
N ILE A 114 -26.48 -20.90 6.29
CA ILE A 114 -27.25 -22.07 6.73
C ILE A 114 -28.70 -21.99 6.23
N ASP A 115 -29.31 -20.80 6.28
CA ASP A 115 -30.72 -20.60 5.90
C ASP A 115 -30.98 -20.69 4.38
N VAL A 116 -29.94 -20.57 3.57
CA VAL A 116 -30.02 -20.62 2.09
C VAL A 116 -29.25 -21.84 1.57
N PRO A 117 -29.84 -23.04 1.48
CA PRO A 117 -29.13 -24.26 1.11
C PRO A 117 -28.92 -24.40 -0.41
N THR A 118 -27.88 -23.74 -0.93
CA THR A 118 -27.45 -23.86 -2.33
C THR A 118 -26.05 -24.48 -2.43
N PRO A 119 -25.61 -24.95 -3.61
CA PRO A 119 -24.24 -25.42 -3.81
C PRO A 119 -23.19 -24.39 -3.38
N GLU A 120 -23.43 -23.11 -3.66
CA GLU A 120 -22.54 -21.99 -3.33
C GLU A 120 -22.38 -21.80 -1.83
N THR A 121 -23.49 -21.70 -1.07
CA THR A 121 -23.40 -21.56 0.39
C THR A 121 -22.86 -22.81 1.06
N THR A 122 -23.08 -23.99 0.47
CA THR A 122 -22.53 -25.25 0.97
C THR A 122 -21.01 -25.28 0.84
N ALA A 123 -20.48 -24.85 -0.30
CA ALA A 123 -19.04 -24.76 -0.48
C ALA A 123 -18.42 -23.68 0.42
N LEU A 124 -19.07 -22.52 0.53
CA LEU A 124 -18.57 -21.44 1.38
C LEU A 124 -18.59 -21.84 2.87
N LEU A 125 -19.65 -22.49 3.35
CA LEU A 125 -19.69 -23.06 4.70
C LEU A 125 -18.61 -24.12 4.93
N THR A 126 -18.28 -24.92 3.90
CA THR A 126 -17.20 -25.91 3.99
C THR A 126 -15.85 -25.22 4.22
N VAL A 127 -15.57 -24.13 3.50
CA VAL A 127 -14.33 -23.35 3.70
C VAL A 127 -14.34 -22.60 5.03
N ILE A 128 -15.44 -21.93 5.38
CA ILE A 128 -15.57 -21.19 6.65
C ILE A 128 -15.38 -22.12 7.85
N ALA A 129 -15.89 -23.36 7.79
CA ALA A 129 -15.68 -24.33 8.84
C ALA A 129 -14.18 -24.58 9.10
N GLU A 130 -13.35 -24.64 8.06
CA GLU A 130 -11.92 -24.86 8.21
C GLU A 130 -11.19 -23.57 8.63
N LEU A 131 -11.48 -22.43 7.97
CA LEU A 131 -10.79 -21.16 8.27
C LEU A 131 -11.08 -20.62 9.67
N ALA A 132 -12.31 -20.78 10.16
CA ALA A 132 -12.76 -20.32 11.47
C ALA A 132 -12.89 -21.47 12.49
N ASN A 133 -12.04 -22.50 12.39
CA ASN A 133 -12.00 -23.61 13.36
C ASN A 133 -11.31 -23.22 14.70
N ASP A 134 -11.16 -21.93 15.00
CA ASP A 134 -10.81 -21.41 16.33
C ASP A 134 -12.05 -21.37 17.26
N ASP A 135 -13.25 -21.40 16.68
CA ASP A 135 -14.53 -21.52 17.40
C ASP A 135 -15.11 -22.93 17.22
N ASP A 136 -14.90 -23.80 18.21
CA ASP A 136 -15.40 -25.18 18.23
C ASP A 136 -16.93 -25.27 18.09
N LEU A 137 -17.68 -24.30 18.62
CA LEU A 137 -19.15 -24.31 18.58
C LEU A 137 -19.65 -23.95 17.18
N LEU A 138 -19.09 -22.90 16.58
CA LEU A 138 -19.38 -22.51 15.20
C LEU A 138 -18.99 -23.63 14.24
N HIS A 139 -17.79 -24.19 14.40
CA HIS A 139 -17.30 -25.31 13.61
C HIS A 139 -18.25 -26.50 13.69
N ALA A 140 -18.62 -26.95 14.90
CA ALA A 140 -19.54 -28.06 15.09
C ALA A 140 -20.93 -27.80 14.49
N ARG A 141 -21.45 -26.57 14.62
CA ARG A 141 -22.73 -26.16 14.04
C ARG A 141 -22.72 -26.27 12.51
N ILE A 142 -21.68 -25.72 11.87
CA ILE A 142 -21.54 -25.78 10.41
C ILE A 142 -21.39 -27.23 9.94
N ARG A 143 -20.54 -28.03 10.60
CA ARG A 143 -20.34 -29.45 10.25
C ARG A 143 -21.63 -30.27 10.36
N ARG A 144 -22.45 -30.01 11.39
CA ARG A 144 -23.76 -30.65 11.54
C ARG A 144 -24.71 -30.31 10.40
N GLU A 145 -24.74 -29.06 9.96
CA GLU A 145 -25.55 -28.64 8.82
C GLU A 145 -25.06 -29.28 7.52
N LEU A 146 -23.74 -29.22 7.25
CA LEU A 146 -23.12 -29.80 6.05
C LEU A 146 -23.39 -31.31 5.92
N ALA A 147 -23.55 -32.03 7.03
CA ALA A 147 -23.91 -33.45 7.01
C ALA A 147 -25.33 -33.73 6.47
N THR A 148 -26.22 -32.74 6.47
CA THR A 148 -27.58 -32.87 5.92
C THR A 148 -27.69 -32.41 4.47
N ARG A 149 -26.71 -31.65 3.98
CA ARG A 149 -26.69 -31.10 2.63
C ARG A 149 -26.10 -32.09 1.62
N PRO A 150 -26.56 -32.07 0.35
CA PRO A 150 -25.87 -32.78 -0.72
C PRO A 150 -24.42 -32.31 -0.83
N LYS A 151 -23.49 -33.24 -1.06
CA LYS A 151 -22.11 -32.86 -1.39
C LYS A 151 -22.13 -32.00 -2.66
N ALA A 152 -21.51 -30.83 -2.60
CA ALA A 152 -21.46 -29.87 -3.69
C ALA A 152 -20.05 -29.31 -3.84
N GLY A 153 -19.66 -29.06 -5.10
CA GLY A 153 -18.35 -28.49 -5.45
C GLY A 153 -17.27 -29.53 -5.77
N PRO A 154 -16.03 -29.06 -6.02
CA PRO A 154 -14.89 -29.92 -6.37
C PRO A 154 -14.48 -30.90 -5.26
N GLU A 155 -13.79 -31.99 -5.61
CA GLU A 155 -13.36 -33.01 -4.64
C GLU A 155 -12.43 -32.48 -3.55
N TRP A 156 -11.61 -31.47 -3.86
CA TRP A 156 -10.66 -30.88 -2.91
C TRP A 156 -11.35 -30.26 -1.69
N LEU A 157 -12.60 -29.77 -1.81
CA LEU A 157 -13.35 -29.18 -0.70
C LEU A 157 -13.55 -30.18 0.45
N GLY A 158 -13.82 -31.44 0.13
CA GLY A 158 -14.03 -32.49 1.12
C GLY A 158 -12.75 -32.94 1.82
N ARG A 159 -11.59 -32.49 1.32
CA ARG A 159 -10.25 -32.92 1.73
C ARG A 159 -9.43 -31.78 2.35
N LEU A 160 -10.01 -30.60 2.56
CA LEU A 160 -9.29 -29.43 3.13
C LEU A 160 -8.58 -29.72 4.46
N ALA A 161 -9.16 -30.58 5.30
CA ALA A 161 -8.55 -31.02 6.56
C ALA A 161 -7.26 -31.84 6.39
N GLU A 162 -6.95 -32.29 5.17
CA GLU A 162 -5.70 -33.01 4.84
C GLU A 162 -4.55 -32.05 4.46
N SER A 163 -4.80 -30.74 4.45
CA SER A 163 -3.78 -29.74 4.11
C SER A 163 -2.63 -29.76 5.11
N SER A 164 -1.39 -29.67 4.63
CA SER A 164 -0.21 -29.72 5.48
C SER A 164 0.92 -28.85 4.95
N ALA A 165 1.52 -28.06 5.84
CA ALA A 165 2.76 -27.36 5.53
C ALA A 165 3.93 -28.34 5.51
N TYR A 166 4.81 -28.20 4.53
CA TYR A 166 5.94 -29.12 4.33
C TYR A 166 7.30 -28.43 4.42
N ARG A 167 7.36 -27.11 4.30
CA ARG A 167 8.59 -26.32 4.38
C ARG A 167 8.32 -24.90 4.82
N ALA A 168 9.22 -24.34 5.62
CA ALA A 168 9.27 -22.90 5.90
C ALA A 168 10.68 -22.35 5.63
N VAL A 169 10.75 -21.15 5.10
CA VAL A 169 12.00 -20.45 4.78
C VAL A 169 11.91 -19.01 5.28
N ARG A 170 12.97 -18.53 5.90
CA ARG A 170 13.17 -17.12 6.24
C ARG A 170 14.05 -16.46 5.18
N MET A 171 13.61 -15.31 4.70
CA MET A 171 14.42 -14.39 3.90
C MET A 171 14.61 -13.11 4.71
N ALA A 172 15.85 -12.82 5.07
CA ALA A 172 16.25 -11.70 5.91
C ALA A 172 17.19 -10.76 5.16
N HIS A 173 17.15 -9.46 5.45
CA HIS A 173 18.13 -8.49 4.95
C HIS A 173 19.20 -8.20 6.02
N VAL A 174 20.46 -7.99 5.64
CA VAL A 174 21.58 -7.74 6.59
C VAL A 174 21.42 -6.50 7.46
N LEU A 175 20.56 -5.54 7.07
CA LEU A 175 20.23 -4.36 7.88
C LEU A 175 19.13 -4.62 8.93
N GLY A 176 18.41 -5.75 8.83
CA GLY A 176 17.51 -6.23 9.88
C GLY A 176 16.16 -5.51 9.99
N ASP A 177 15.70 -4.79 8.96
CA ASP A 177 14.41 -4.06 9.03
C ASP A 177 13.18 -4.96 9.13
N GLY A 178 13.28 -6.18 8.62
CA GLY A 178 12.20 -7.14 8.62
C GLY A 178 12.58 -8.41 7.88
N ASP A 179 11.72 -9.43 8.03
CA ASP A 179 11.93 -10.76 7.47
C ASP A 179 10.67 -11.23 6.73
N ASN A 180 10.86 -11.90 5.59
CA ASN A 180 9.79 -12.68 4.98
C ASN A 180 9.82 -14.11 5.52
N ILE A 181 8.70 -14.55 6.09
CA ILE A 181 8.43 -15.93 6.47
C ILE A 181 7.61 -16.56 5.35
N ILE A 182 8.24 -17.49 4.63
CA ILE A 182 7.68 -18.14 3.44
C ILE A 182 7.33 -19.58 3.79
N ILE A 183 6.06 -19.99 3.65
CA ILE A 183 5.57 -21.31 4.06
C ILE A 183 4.94 -22.02 2.87
N GLY A 184 5.45 -23.20 2.52
CA GLY A 184 4.93 -24.07 1.47
C GLY A 184 3.92 -25.05 2.04
N VAL A 185 2.76 -25.15 1.40
CA VAL A 185 1.63 -25.96 1.85
C VAL A 185 1.15 -26.86 0.72
N HIS A 186 1.05 -28.15 1.00
CA HIS A 186 0.24 -29.06 0.21
C HIS A 186 -1.22 -28.84 0.61
N LEU A 187 -1.99 -28.31 -0.32
CA LEU A 187 -3.42 -28.18 -0.19
C LEU A 187 -4.08 -29.48 -0.67
N ALA A 188 -5.30 -29.73 -0.21
CA ALA A 188 -6.11 -30.88 -0.61
C ALA A 188 -6.03 -31.21 -2.13
N GLY A 189 -5.70 -32.47 -2.46
CA GLY A 189 -5.49 -32.90 -3.85
C GLY A 189 -4.02 -32.82 -4.26
N ASP A 190 -3.77 -32.32 -5.47
CA ASP A 190 -2.43 -32.09 -6.05
C ASP A 190 -2.10 -30.57 -6.08
N HIS A 191 -2.78 -29.77 -5.26
CA HIS A 191 -2.63 -28.33 -5.24
C HIS A 191 -1.56 -27.91 -4.23
N GLU A 192 -0.78 -26.89 -4.59
CA GLU A 192 0.19 -26.26 -3.69
C GLU A 192 -0.06 -24.77 -3.61
N ILE A 193 0.09 -24.24 -2.40
CA ILE A 193 0.07 -22.80 -2.15
C ILE A 193 1.32 -22.42 -1.35
N THR A 194 1.75 -21.18 -1.51
CA THR A 194 2.81 -20.58 -0.71
C THR A 194 2.28 -19.32 -0.03
N LEU A 195 2.49 -19.25 1.29
CA LEU A 195 2.21 -18.08 2.10
C LEU A 195 3.50 -17.26 2.20
N VAL A 196 3.42 -15.94 2.04
CA VAL A 196 4.52 -15.02 2.30
C VAL A 196 4.03 -13.99 3.32
N VAL A 197 4.67 -13.95 4.48
CA VAL A 197 4.35 -13.03 5.59
C VAL A 197 5.56 -12.16 5.87
N TYR A 198 5.43 -10.85 5.67
CA TYR A 198 6.49 -9.89 5.99
C TYR A 198 6.32 -9.37 7.42
N VAL A 199 7.30 -9.68 8.27
CA VAL A 199 7.38 -9.27 9.68
C VAL A 199 8.32 -8.08 9.78
N ASP A 200 7.80 -6.93 10.23
CA ASP A 200 8.54 -5.67 10.35
C ASP A 200 9.12 -5.51 11.76
N HIS A 201 10.45 -5.44 11.87
CA HIS A 201 11.16 -5.35 13.15
C HIS A 201 11.23 -3.93 13.70
N ASN A 202 10.96 -2.91 12.87
CA ASN A 202 10.98 -1.50 13.29
C ASN A 202 9.69 -1.07 14.00
N LEU A 203 8.60 -1.81 13.80
CA LEU A 203 7.29 -1.57 14.41
C LEU A 203 6.90 -2.70 15.38
N GLY A 204 7.88 -3.22 16.13
CA GLY A 204 7.61 -4.20 17.19
C GLY A 204 7.33 -5.62 16.69
N GLN A 205 7.86 -6.00 15.52
CA GLN A 205 7.73 -7.34 14.92
C GLN A 205 6.30 -7.67 14.46
N LEU A 206 5.56 -6.68 13.95
CA LEU A 206 4.20 -6.89 13.44
C LEU A 206 4.17 -7.40 11.98
N VAL A 207 3.07 -8.02 11.59
CA VAL A 207 2.81 -8.27 10.15
C VAL A 207 2.48 -6.96 9.46
N LYS A 208 3.38 -6.51 8.58
CA LYS A 208 3.18 -5.28 7.80
C LYS A 208 2.57 -5.57 6.42
N ASP A 209 2.82 -6.75 5.86
CA ASP A 209 2.10 -7.26 4.69
C ASP A 209 2.11 -8.79 4.68
N ALA A 210 1.14 -9.38 4.00
CA ALA A 210 1.17 -10.80 3.68
C ALA A 210 0.28 -11.11 2.47
N PHE A 211 0.64 -12.17 1.75
CA PHE A 211 -0.14 -12.66 0.62
C PHE A 211 0.04 -14.17 0.44
N VAL A 212 -0.84 -14.76 -0.37
CA VAL A 212 -0.85 -16.21 -0.68
C VAL A 212 -0.88 -16.37 -2.19
N VAL A 213 -0.05 -17.27 -2.71
CA VAL A 213 0.07 -17.57 -4.15
C VAL A 213 -0.13 -19.05 -4.44
N PRO A 214 -0.69 -19.42 -5.60
CA PRO A 214 -0.96 -20.81 -5.97
C PRO A 214 0.26 -21.45 -6.66
N GLU A 215 1.43 -21.27 -6.07
CA GLU A 215 2.71 -21.75 -6.60
C GLU A 215 3.48 -22.52 -5.51
N PRO A 216 4.25 -23.56 -5.88
CA PRO A 216 5.14 -24.25 -4.95
C PRO A 216 6.18 -23.30 -4.33
N ILE A 217 6.55 -23.55 -3.07
CA ILE A 217 7.54 -22.71 -2.37
C ILE A 217 8.88 -22.67 -3.10
N ALA A 218 9.24 -23.74 -3.80
CA ALA A 218 10.48 -23.81 -4.57
C ALA A 218 10.54 -22.75 -5.66
N ASP A 219 9.40 -22.49 -6.34
CA ASP A 219 9.32 -21.51 -7.42
C ASP A 219 9.36 -20.08 -6.86
N ILE A 220 8.65 -19.84 -5.75
CA ILE A 220 8.66 -18.54 -5.06
C ILE A 220 10.05 -18.23 -4.52
N VAL A 221 10.69 -19.16 -3.81
CA VAL A 221 12.06 -18.96 -3.32
C VAL A 221 13.04 -18.71 -4.47
N ALA A 222 12.95 -19.48 -5.56
CA ALA A 222 13.80 -19.25 -6.73
C ALA A 222 13.55 -17.89 -7.39
N GLN A 223 12.30 -17.44 -7.45
CA GLN A 223 11.95 -16.13 -7.99
C GLN A 223 12.53 -15.00 -7.14
N TYR A 224 12.37 -15.07 -5.81
CA TYR A 224 12.96 -14.08 -4.91
C TYR A 224 14.49 -14.11 -4.96
N GLN A 225 15.13 -15.28 -5.02
CA GLN A 225 16.58 -15.37 -5.19
C GLN A 225 17.07 -14.78 -6.52
N HIS A 226 16.27 -14.88 -7.59
CA HIS A 226 16.61 -14.27 -8.87
C HIS A 226 16.42 -12.75 -8.88
N LEU A 227 15.40 -12.24 -8.18
CA LEU A 227 15.15 -10.81 -8.04
C LEU A 227 16.16 -10.16 -7.09
N ALA A 228 16.47 -10.84 -6.00
CA ALA A 228 17.44 -10.45 -4.99
C ALA A 228 18.83 -10.99 -5.33
N ASP A 229 19.35 -10.75 -6.55
CA ASP A 229 20.79 -10.92 -6.88
C ASP A 229 21.65 -9.88 -6.11
N GLU A 230 21.34 -9.76 -4.81
CA GLU A 230 21.84 -8.84 -3.82
C GLU A 230 22.60 -9.67 -2.78
N PRO A 231 23.88 -9.40 -2.54
CA PRO A 231 24.70 -10.16 -1.58
C PRO A 231 24.26 -9.97 -0.12
N ASP A 232 23.26 -9.13 0.11
CA ASP A 232 22.82 -8.61 1.40
C ASP A 232 21.54 -9.30 1.90
N VAL A 233 21.04 -10.32 1.19
CA VAL A 233 19.90 -11.15 1.61
C VAL A 233 20.39 -12.51 2.10
N VAL A 234 19.91 -12.92 3.28
CA VAL A 234 20.20 -14.20 3.93
C VAL A 234 18.98 -15.10 3.83
N TRP A 235 19.21 -16.36 3.46
CA TRP A 235 18.19 -17.38 3.30
C TRP A 235 18.42 -18.53 4.29
N GLU A 236 17.43 -18.82 5.11
CA GLU A 236 17.52 -19.85 6.15
C GLU A 236 16.27 -20.74 6.12
N ASP A 237 16.44 -22.06 6.15
CA ASP A 237 15.29 -22.95 6.39
C ASP A 237 14.86 -22.80 7.86
N LEU A 238 13.57 -22.58 8.08
CA LEU A 238 12.96 -22.53 9.41
C LEU A 238 12.28 -23.86 9.72
N SER A 239 12.29 -24.25 10.99
CA SER A 239 11.39 -25.31 11.43
C SER A 239 9.95 -24.82 11.33
N LEU A 240 9.02 -25.72 11.00
CA LEU A 240 7.59 -25.38 10.95
C LEU A 240 7.07 -24.89 12.32
N ALA A 241 7.69 -25.34 13.42
CA ALA A 241 7.35 -24.90 14.75
C ALA A 241 7.78 -23.45 15.01
N ASP A 242 8.97 -23.06 14.53
CA ASP A 242 9.44 -21.67 14.65
C ASP A 242 8.60 -20.75 13.75
N ALA A 243 8.34 -21.16 12.51
CA ALA A 243 7.50 -20.40 11.59
C ALA A 243 6.09 -20.13 12.17
N ARG A 244 5.54 -21.09 12.92
CA ARG A 244 4.29 -20.89 13.66
C ARG A 244 4.39 -19.73 14.65
N VAL A 245 5.38 -19.76 15.52
CA VAL A 245 5.55 -18.76 16.58
C VAL A 245 5.75 -17.38 15.96
N TRP A 246 6.63 -17.27 14.97
CA TRP A 246 6.88 -16.03 14.23
C TRP A 246 5.60 -15.42 13.63
N VAL A 247 4.80 -16.22 12.95
CA VAL A 247 3.56 -15.73 12.32
C VAL A 247 2.50 -15.39 13.37
N GLU A 248 2.27 -16.25 14.36
CA GLU A 248 1.26 -16.02 15.40
C GLU A 248 1.58 -14.78 16.25
N GLU A 249 2.84 -14.59 16.65
CA GLU A 249 3.29 -13.41 17.42
C GLU A 249 3.15 -12.13 16.60
N ALA A 250 3.60 -12.12 15.34
CA ALA A 250 3.52 -10.94 14.50
C ALA A 250 2.07 -10.50 14.21
N ILE A 251 1.16 -11.47 14.04
CA ILE A 251 -0.28 -11.19 13.89
C ILE A 251 -0.85 -10.61 15.19
N ALA A 252 -0.43 -11.12 16.35
CA ALA A 252 -0.88 -10.63 17.64
C ALA A 252 -0.43 -9.18 17.90
N VAL A 253 0.81 -8.82 17.54
CA VAL A 253 1.28 -7.42 17.63
C VAL A 253 0.49 -6.52 16.66
N GLY A 254 0.28 -6.97 15.41
CA GLY A 254 -0.51 -6.21 14.44
C GLY A 254 -1.96 -5.97 14.91
N ALA A 255 -2.56 -6.92 15.62
CA ALA A 255 -3.93 -6.82 16.14
C ALA A 255 -4.12 -5.75 17.23
N ILE A 256 -3.06 -5.37 17.93
CA ILE A 256 -3.08 -4.33 18.98
C ILE A 256 -2.48 -2.99 18.52
N THR A 257 -2.04 -2.92 17.26
CA THR A 257 -1.42 -1.72 16.68
C THR A 257 -2.50 -0.77 16.14
N PHE A 258 -2.30 0.54 16.35
CA PHE A 258 -3.20 1.59 15.86
C PHE A 258 -2.45 2.77 15.24
N PRO A 259 -2.91 3.28 14.08
CA PRO A 259 -3.97 2.71 13.23
C PRO A 259 -3.61 1.30 12.72
N PRO A 260 -4.60 0.45 12.40
CA PRO A 260 -4.32 -0.88 11.88
C PRO A 260 -3.55 -0.77 10.55
N ILE A 261 -2.60 -1.68 10.33
CA ILE A 261 -1.87 -1.77 9.06
C ILE A 261 -2.73 -2.50 8.03
N GLU A 262 -2.97 -1.85 6.91
CA GLU A 262 -3.72 -2.37 5.78
C GLU A 262 -2.91 -2.21 4.50
N THR A 263 -2.91 -3.26 3.68
CA THR A 263 -2.30 -3.32 2.36
C THR A 263 -3.33 -3.86 1.37
N GLU A 264 -2.92 -4.10 0.12
CA GLU A 264 -3.81 -4.77 -0.84
C GLU A 264 -4.25 -6.16 -0.38
N SER A 265 -3.35 -6.92 0.24
CA SER A 265 -3.57 -8.34 0.57
C SER A 265 -3.77 -8.58 2.07
N TRP A 266 -3.32 -7.65 2.91
CA TRP A 266 -3.43 -7.70 4.36
C TRP A 266 -4.44 -6.66 4.85
N PRO A 267 -5.36 -6.98 5.78
CA PRO A 267 -5.54 -8.25 6.47
C PRO A 267 -6.43 -9.27 5.76
N ALA A 268 -6.79 -9.07 4.48
CA ALA A 268 -7.76 -9.91 3.77
C ALA A 268 -7.41 -11.42 3.77
N CYS A 269 -6.12 -11.77 3.67
CA CYS A 269 -5.64 -13.15 3.74
C CYS A 269 -5.39 -13.68 5.16
N ARG A 270 -5.63 -12.87 6.22
CA ARG A 270 -5.30 -13.24 7.61
C ARG A 270 -5.99 -14.53 8.07
N PRO A 271 -7.31 -14.73 7.92
CA PRO A 271 -7.95 -15.99 8.30
C PRO A 271 -7.35 -17.23 7.63
N LEU A 272 -6.95 -17.12 6.35
CA LEU A 272 -6.27 -18.19 5.63
C LEU A 272 -4.88 -18.48 6.24
N ILE A 273 -4.11 -17.45 6.55
CA ILE A 273 -2.79 -17.59 7.19
C ILE A 273 -2.93 -18.17 8.61
N GLU A 274 -3.89 -17.69 9.41
CA GLU A 274 -4.16 -18.18 10.76
C GLU A 274 -4.61 -19.65 10.77
N TRP A 275 -5.37 -20.10 9.77
CA TRP A 275 -5.73 -21.51 9.61
C TRP A 275 -4.50 -22.39 9.38
N ILE A 276 -3.62 -22.00 8.45
CA ILE A 276 -2.38 -22.73 8.19
C ILE A 276 -1.46 -22.71 9.42
N ALA A 277 -1.25 -21.54 10.04
CA ALA A 277 -0.38 -21.38 11.19
C ALA A 277 -0.82 -22.27 12.37
N ARG A 278 -2.13 -22.37 12.64
CA ARG A 278 -2.66 -23.24 13.71
C ARG A 278 -2.41 -24.72 13.46
N GLY A 279 -2.34 -25.14 12.20
CA GLY A 279 -1.99 -26.50 11.79
C GLY A 279 -0.51 -26.85 11.92
N LEU A 280 0.37 -25.86 12.12
CA LEU A 280 1.80 -26.09 12.31
C LEU A 280 2.12 -26.69 13.70
N PRO A 281 3.24 -27.42 13.87
CA PRO A 281 3.65 -27.96 15.15
C PRO A 281 3.86 -26.85 16.20
N ALA A 282 3.50 -27.12 17.46
CA ALA A 282 3.81 -26.22 18.58
C ALA A 282 5.25 -26.39 19.08
N GLY A 283 5.71 -25.47 19.95
CA GLY A 283 6.97 -25.59 20.67
C GLY A 283 8.20 -25.04 19.95
N GLY A 284 8.01 -24.17 18.94
CA GLY A 284 9.09 -23.41 18.32
C GLY A 284 9.51 -22.19 19.12
N ALA A 285 10.44 -21.42 18.55
CA ALA A 285 10.92 -20.15 19.06
C ALA A 285 10.69 -19.02 18.06
N GLY A 286 10.19 -17.88 18.56
CA GLY A 286 10.03 -16.65 17.80
C GLY A 286 11.35 -15.91 17.56
N TYR A 287 11.27 -14.71 16.98
CA TYR A 287 12.44 -13.86 16.78
C TYR A 287 13.15 -13.59 18.11
N GLN A 288 14.47 -13.72 18.08
CA GLN A 288 15.33 -13.41 19.23
C GLN A 288 16.09 -12.14 18.90
N ALA A 289 15.59 -11.01 19.41
CA ALA A 289 16.29 -9.74 19.28
C ALA A 289 17.68 -9.83 19.93
N PRO A 290 18.72 -9.24 19.32
CA PRO A 290 20.02 -9.12 19.97
C PRO A 290 19.88 -8.42 21.31
N GLN A 291 20.46 -8.99 22.36
CA GLN A 291 20.47 -8.38 23.69
C GLN A 291 21.74 -7.58 23.87
N TRP A 292 21.59 -6.33 24.29
CA TRP A 292 22.69 -5.42 24.61
C TRP A 292 22.58 -5.02 26.07
N ASP A 293 23.58 -5.38 26.87
CA ASP A 293 23.65 -4.91 28.25
C ASP A 293 24.23 -3.49 28.33
N SER A 294 24.03 -2.84 29.48
CA SER A 294 24.49 -1.46 29.68
C SER A 294 26.02 -1.33 29.62
N ASN A 295 26.79 -2.37 29.95
CA ASN A 295 28.24 -2.36 29.83
C ASN A 295 28.68 -2.48 28.37
N GLU A 296 27.97 -3.27 27.56
CA GLU A 296 28.21 -3.41 26.13
C GLU A 296 27.93 -2.11 25.39
N LEU A 297 26.81 -1.46 25.70
CA LEU A 297 26.47 -0.12 25.18
C LEU A 297 27.49 0.94 25.62
N SER A 298 27.90 0.94 26.89
CA SER A 298 28.94 1.86 27.37
C SER A 298 30.28 1.66 26.64
N ARG A 299 30.70 0.39 26.43
CA ARG A 299 31.90 0.09 25.63
C ARG A 299 31.73 0.49 24.17
N LEU A 300 30.52 0.38 23.59
CA LEU A 300 30.24 0.80 22.23
C LEU A 300 30.38 2.32 22.09
N THR A 301 29.78 3.07 23.01
CA THR A 301 29.93 4.53 23.13
C THR A 301 31.39 4.95 23.22
N ASP A 302 32.18 4.31 24.09
CA ASP A 302 33.60 4.62 24.24
C ASP A 302 34.40 4.34 22.95
N ARG A 303 34.11 3.23 22.25
CA ARG A 303 34.74 2.94 20.96
C ARG A 303 34.36 3.95 19.89
N PHE A 304 33.11 4.37 19.82
CA PHE A 304 32.65 5.37 18.85
C PHE A 304 33.37 6.70 19.05
N PHE A 305 33.38 7.25 20.27
CA PHE A 305 34.04 8.54 20.53
C PHE A 305 35.57 8.46 20.45
N ALA A 306 36.18 7.28 20.65
CA ALA A 306 37.60 7.06 20.37
C ALA A 306 37.93 6.92 18.87
N SER A 307 36.92 6.69 18.01
CA SER A 307 37.09 6.50 16.57
C SER A 307 37.34 7.81 15.83
N GLN A 308 37.80 7.72 14.58
CA GLN A 308 37.95 8.89 13.70
C GLN A 308 36.63 9.64 13.44
N TRP A 309 35.49 8.97 13.55
CA TRP A 309 34.18 9.54 13.27
C TRP A 309 33.59 10.26 14.49
N GLY A 310 33.74 9.68 15.69
CA GLY A 310 33.16 10.23 16.91
C GLY A 310 34.06 11.25 17.62
N ARG A 311 35.39 11.18 17.47
CA ARG A 311 36.33 12.08 18.17
C ARG A 311 36.06 13.59 17.98
N PRO A 312 35.64 14.09 16.80
CA PRO A 312 35.28 15.50 16.63
C PRO A 312 34.03 15.93 17.40
N LEU A 313 33.18 14.97 17.79
CA LEU A 313 31.89 15.16 18.45
C LEU A 313 31.95 14.75 19.94
N ASP A 314 33.15 14.55 20.51
CA ASP A 314 33.32 14.05 21.87
C ASP A 314 33.12 15.16 22.92
N ASP A 315 31.86 15.51 23.15
CA ASP A 315 31.41 16.40 24.22
C ASP A 315 30.20 15.82 24.97
N ALA A 316 29.73 16.53 25.99
CA ALA A 316 28.68 16.05 26.87
C ALA A 316 27.32 15.90 26.16
N ASP A 317 26.98 16.83 25.27
CA ASP A 317 25.67 16.87 24.61
C ASP A 317 25.57 15.75 23.57
N HIS A 318 26.61 15.55 22.75
CA HIS A 318 26.66 14.44 21.80
C HIS A 318 26.70 13.06 22.46
N ARG A 319 27.35 12.93 23.62
CA ARG A 319 27.36 11.67 24.40
C ARG A 319 25.96 11.31 24.89
N ASP A 320 25.27 12.27 25.48
CA ASP A 320 23.89 12.10 25.96
C ASP A 320 22.92 11.84 24.79
N LEU A 321 23.10 12.54 23.68
CA LEU A 321 22.28 12.33 22.49
C LEU A 321 22.54 10.96 21.85
N LEU A 322 23.79 10.47 21.88
CA LEU A 322 24.10 9.13 21.42
C LEU A 322 23.42 8.06 22.27
N GLU A 323 23.31 8.25 23.60
CA GLU A 323 22.54 7.33 24.45
C GLU A 323 21.09 7.23 23.99
N SER A 324 20.48 8.34 23.57
CA SER A 324 19.12 8.34 22.99
C SER A 324 19.06 7.57 21.66
N LEU A 325 20.07 7.72 20.78
CA LEU A 325 20.14 6.99 19.52
C LEU A 325 20.37 5.48 19.73
N LEU A 326 21.18 5.10 20.71
CA LEU A 326 21.40 3.71 21.09
C LEU A 326 20.14 3.10 21.69
N TRP A 327 19.43 3.84 22.54
CA TRP A 327 18.15 3.42 23.11
C TRP A 327 17.12 3.14 22.00
N TYR A 328 17.04 4.00 20.99
CA TYR A 328 16.22 3.73 19.80
C TYR A 328 16.66 2.42 19.10
N GLY A 329 17.96 2.28 18.81
CA GLY A 329 18.50 1.12 18.08
C GLY A 329 18.36 -0.23 18.81
N THR A 330 18.26 -0.24 20.15
CA THR A 330 18.16 -1.47 20.94
C THR A 330 16.74 -1.82 21.38
N ASP A 331 15.95 -0.82 21.80
CA ASP A 331 14.70 -1.08 22.54
C ASP A 331 13.45 -0.72 21.74
N TYR A 332 13.59 0.11 20.70
CA TYR A 332 12.45 0.55 19.87
C TYR A 332 12.54 0.03 18.42
N GLY A 333 13.74 -0.02 17.87
CA GLY A 333 14.03 -0.55 16.54
C GLY A 333 14.31 -2.06 16.54
N PRO A 334 15.06 -2.57 15.53
CA PRO A 334 15.29 -3.99 15.33
C PRO A 334 16.11 -4.71 16.41
N GLY A 335 16.70 -3.96 17.35
CA GLY A 335 17.47 -4.49 18.47
C GLY A 335 18.99 -4.51 18.25
N ASP A 336 19.48 -4.00 17.11
CA ASP A 336 20.92 -3.96 16.81
C ASP A 336 21.40 -2.53 16.50
N PRO A 337 22.06 -1.84 17.44
CA PRO A 337 22.55 -0.48 17.24
C PRO A 337 23.72 -0.40 16.23
N LEU A 338 24.27 -1.53 15.78
CA LEU A 338 25.31 -1.58 14.74
C LEU A 338 24.77 -1.65 13.30
N ARG A 339 23.45 -1.74 13.12
CA ARG A 339 22.80 -1.89 11.81
C ARG A 339 21.74 -0.81 11.59
N TRP A 340 22.03 0.15 10.73
CA TRP A 340 21.13 1.27 10.43
C TRP A 340 20.69 1.26 8.97
N SER A 341 19.38 1.43 8.76
CA SER A 341 18.77 1.51 7.43
C SER A 341 18.15 2.88 7.18
N GLY A 342 17.79 3.15 5.92
CA GLY A 342 17.00 4.34 5.59
C GLY A 342 15.61 4.35 6.27
N VAL A 343 15.01 3.19 6.49
CA VAL A 343 13.71 3.05 7.19
C VAL A 343 13.83 3.44 8.66
N GLN A 344 14.90 3.00 9.33
CA GLN A 344 15.19 3.42 10.71
C GLN A 344 15.40 4.93 10.80
N VAL A 345 16.13 5.51 9.84
CA VAL A 345 16.36 6.97 9.80
C VAL A 345 15.05 7.73 9.62
N GLU A 346 14.18 7.27 8.72
CA GLU A 346 12.85 7.84 8.53
C GLU A 346 12.04 7.82 9.81
N ILE A 347 11.89 6.65 10.45
CA ILE A 347 11.11 6.49 11.69
C ILE A 347 11.71 7.33 12.82
N LEU A 348 13.04 7.32 12.95
CA LEU A 348 13.74 8.09 13.98
C LEU A 348 13.46 9.59 13.84
N PHE A 349 13.63 10.14 12.64
CA PHE A 349 13.53 11.58 12.41
C PHE A 349 12.11 12.09 12.24
N MET A 350 11.23 11.33 11.61
CA MET A 350 9.86 11.78 11.35
C MET A 350 8.91 11.53 12.51
N ASP A 351 9.22 10.58 13.42
CA ASP A 351 8.35 10.27 14.56
C ASP A 351 9.11 10.24 15.89
N TRP A 352 10.03 9.29 16.05
CA TRP A 352 10.47 8.88 17.38
C TRP A 352 11.23 9.98 18.13
N LEU A 353 12.26 10.56 17.51
CA LEU A 353 13.13 11.53 18.16
C LEU A 353 12.36 12.83 18.46
N PRO A 354 11.55 13.38 17.53
CA PRO A 354 10.63 14.46 17.85
C PRO A 354 9.66 14.18 19.00
N ARG A 355 9.04 13.01 19.04
CA ARG A 355 7.95 12.73 19.97
C ARG A 355 8.44 12.29 21.35
N LYS A 356 9.52 11.51 21.40
CA LYS A 356 10.00 10.83 22.61
C LYS A 356 11.02 11.63 23.40
N ILE A 357 11.89 12.38 22.74
CA ILE A 357 12.97 13.10 23.43
C ILE A 357 12.53 14.54 23.73
N VAL A 358 12.45 14.85 25.02
CA VAL A 358 12.06 16.16 25.55
C VAL A 358 13.31 17.00 25.76
N ALA A 359 13.71 17.75 24.74
CA ALA A 359 14.90 18.59 24.78
C ALA A 359 14.73 19.87 23.92
N PRO A 360 15.56 20.91 24.16
CA PRO A 360 15.57 22.10 23.32
C PRO A 360 15.88 21.75 21.85
N ALA A 361 15.34 22.56 20.92
CA ALA A 361 15.54 22.35 19.49
C ALA A 361 17.02 22.46 19.09
N GLU A 362 17.81 23.26 19.80
CA GLU A 362 19.25 23.40 19.56
C GLU A 362 20.00 22.09 19.82
N TYR A 363 19.68 21.40 20.92
CA TYR A 363 20.26 20.10 21.27
C TYR A 363 19.84 19.02 20.25
N LEU A 364 18.55 18.96 19.91
CA LEU A 364 18.04 18.00 18.93
C LEU A 364 18.60 18.25 17.52
N ALA A 365 18.93 19.51 17.18
CA ALA A 365 19.47 19.85 15.87
C ALA A 365 20.83 19.20 15.56
N GLU A 366 21.55 18.69 16.58
CA GLU A 366 22.85 18.00 16.43
C GLU A 366 22.69 16.53 15.99
N ALA A 367 21.49 15.95 16.13
CA ALA A 367 21.24 14.53 15.86
C ALA A 367 21.63 14.07 14.44
N PRO A 368 21.39 14.83 13.34
CA PRO A 368 21.76 14.38 12.01
C PRO A 368 23.27 14.28 11.79
N GLU A 369 24.07 15.16 12.39
CA GLU A 369 25.53 15.07 12.30
C GLU A 369 26.06 13.89 13.09
N LEU A 370 25.59 13.73 14.33
CA LEU A 370 25.94 12.62 15.19
C LEU A 370 25.58 11.26 14.56
N LEU A 371 24.35 11.13 14.05
CA LEU A 371 23.90 9.89 13.43
C LEU A 371 24.72 9.55 12.18
N ARG A 372 25.06 10.54 11.36
CA ARG A 372 25.93 10.33 10.18
C ARG A 372 27.30 9.79 10.56
N ALA A 373 27.89 10.31 11.64
CA ALA A 373 29.16 9.81 12.17
C ALA A 373 29.01 8.41 12.75
N PHE A 374 27.94 8.17 13.51
CA PHE A 374 27.67 6.89 14.16
C PHE A 374 27.39 5.77 13.15
N VAL A 375 26.57 6.01 12.12
CA VAL A 375 26.30 5.03 11.06
C VAL A 375 27.59 4.58 10.36
N ARG A 376 28.49 5.52 10.03
CA ARG A 376 29.79 5.17 9.42
C ARG A 376 30.64 4.27 10.33
N PHE A 377 30.67 4.57 11.62
CA PHE A 377 31.36 3.75 12.60
C PHE A 377 30.70 2.36 12.76
N ALA A 378 29.38 2.34 12.99
CA ALA A 378 28.58 1.14 13.19
C ALA A 378 28.70 0.17 12.02
N HIS A 379 28.50 0.66 10.79
CA HIS A 379 28.58 -0.16 9.58
C HIS A 379 29.99 -0.66 9.29
N ASN A 380 31.02 0.14 9.62
CA ASN A 380 32.40 -0.32 9.52
C ASN A 380 32.70 -1.44 10.53
N GLU A 381 32.20 -1.34 11.76
CA GLU A 381 32.37 -2.39 12.79
C GLU A 381 31.63 -3.68 12.43
N SER A 382 30.41 -3.58 11.88
CA SER A 382 29.56 -4.73 11.51
C SER A 382 29.85 -5.28 10.12
N GLY A 383 30.73 -4.64 9.34
CA GLY A 383 31.09 -5.07 7.99
C GLY A 383 29.98 -4.87 6.96
N VAL A 384 29.04 -3.95 7.20
CA VAL A 384 27.99 -3.58 6.24
C VAL A 384 28.63 -2.97 4.99
N ARG A 385 28.11 -3.35 3.83
CA ARG A 385 28.63 -2.90 2.53
C ARG A 385 28.57 -1.39 2.38
N ALA A 386 29.55 -0.81 1.69
CA ALA A 386 29.64 0.63 1.46
C ALA A 386 28.36 1.18 0.79
N ASP A 387 27.83 0.50 -0.23
CA ASP A 387 26.60 0.93 -0.92
C ASP A 387 25.37 1.04 0.00
N LEU A 388 25.24 0.15 0.99
CA LEU A 388 24.17 0.22 1.98
C LEU A 388 24.41 1.35 2.99
N THR A 389 25.67 1.57 3.36
CA THR A 389 26.06 2.72 4.17
C THR A 389 25.69 4.02 3.47
N ASP A 390 26.08 4.17 2.20
CA ASP A 390 25.78 5.37 1.41
C ASP A 390 24.27 5.61 1.27
N GLN A 391 23.47 4.55 1.11
CA GLN A 391 22.00 4.65 1.12
C GLN A 391 21.45 5.17 2.46
N THR A 392 21.92 4.62 3.59
CA THR A 392 21.52 5.10 4.92
C THR A 392 21.95 6.55 5.14
N LEU A 393 23.16 6.95 4.71
CA LEU A 393 23.60 8.35 4.79
C LEU A 393 22.77 9.28 3.91
N ALA A 394 22.38 8.83 2.72
CA ALA A 394 21.50 9.59 1.83
C ALA A 394 20.09 9.78 2.44
N ALA A 395 19.58 8.78 3.16
CA ALA A 395 18.33 8.92 3.92
C ALA A 395 18.46 9.98 5.03
N ILE A 396 19.59 10.02 5.75
CA ILE A 396 19.85 11.07 6.76
C ILE A 396 19.80 12.45 6.10
N ASP A 397 20.46 12.62 4.95
CA ASP A 397 20.47 13.88 4.21
C ASP A 397 19.08 14.27 3.69
N TYR A 398 18.27 13.28 3.29
CA TYR A 398 16.91 13.47 2.79
C TYR A 398 15.93 13.93 3.88
N TYR A 399 15.94 13.28 5.05
CA TYR A 399 14.98 13.54 6.13
C TYR A 399 15.42 14.66 7.09
N ALA A 400 16.72 14.98 7.18
CA ALA A 400 17.21 16.00 8.10
C ALA A 400 16.55 17.39 7.93
N PRO A 401 16.30 17.92 6.72
CA PRO A 401 15.64 19.22 6.58
C PRO A 401 14.24 19.27 7.18
N GLU A 402 13.45 18.20 7.02
CA GLU A 402 12.09 18.15 7.57
C GLU A 402 12.10 17.97 9.09
N TYR A 403 12.97 17.08 9.58
CA TYR A 403 13.23 16.93 11.02
C TYR A 403 13.57 18.27 11.69
N GLN A 404 14.43 19.07 11.05
CA GLN A 404 14.82 20.38 11.55
C GLN A 404 13.64 21.36 11.63
N LYS A 405 12.64 21.26 10.73
CA LYS A 405 11.40 22.04 10.86
C LYS A 405 10.57 21.51 12.03
N VAL A 406 10.36 20.19 12.10
CA VAL A 406 9.53 19.53 13.14
C VAL A 406 10.00 19.85 14.55
N ILE A 407 11.31 19.84 14.83
CA ILE A 407 11.82 20.14 16.18
C ILE A 407 11.69 21.61 16.59
N ARG A 408 11.48 22.52 15.63
CA ARG A 408 11.31 23.97 15.88
C ARG A 408 9.84 24.40 15.93
N SER A 409 8.93 23.50 15.60
CA SER A 409 7.49 23.75 15.67
C SER A 409 6.95 23.48 17.09
N PRO A 410 5.91 24.21 17.55
CA PRO A 410 5.22 23.89 18.79
C PRO A 410 4.62 22.48 18.71
N ARG A 411 4.91 21.61 19.68
CA ARG A 411 4.47 20.21 19.67
C ARG A 411 4.32 19.61 21.07
N PRO A 412 3.49 18.57 21.27
CA PRO A 412 3.48 17.76 22.49
C PRO A 412 4.80 16.97 22.65
N GLN A 413 5.29 16.85 23.89
CA GLN A 413 6.51 16.11 24.23
C GLN A 413 6.28 15.25 25.49
N GLY A 414 6.90 14.07 25.57
CA GLY A 414 6.92 13.23 26.77
C GLY A 414 5.53 12.83 27.27
N SER A 415 5.22 13.06 28.55
CA SER A 415 3.92 12.71 29.14
C SER A 415 2.75 13.49 28.54
N ALA A 416 2.99 14.67 27.97
CA ALA A 416 1.97 15.42 27.25
C ALA A 416 1.57 14.71 25.95
N ALA A 417 2.54 14.18 25.19
CA ALA A 417 2.28 13.36 24.01
C ALA A 417 1.56 12.03 24.34
N LEU A 418 1.86 11.45 25.51
CA LEU A 418 1.19 10.23 25.99
C LEU A 418 -0.26 10.49 26.44
N LEU A 419 -0.52 11.60 27.13
CA LEU A 419 -1.87 12.00 27.58
C LEU A 419 -2.76 12.44 26.41
N ASP A 420 -2.15 13.04 25.39
CA ASP A 420 -2.76 13.39 24.11
C ASP A 420 -3.18 12.13 23.33
N ALA A 421 -2.26 11.16 23.18
CA ALA A 421 -2.56 9.86 22.56
C ALA A 421 -3.62 9.02 23.31
N LEU A 422 -3.87 9.31 24.59
CA LEU A 422 -4.88 8.65 25.44
C LEU A 422 -6.19 9.45 25.55
N GLY A 423 -6.31 10.61 24.91
CA GLY A 423 -7.50 11.48 24.99
C GLY A 423 -7.81 11.99 26.40
N ALA A 424 -6.83 12.02 27.30
CA ALA A 424 -6.98 12.32 28.73
C ALA A 424 -6.34 13.65 29.16
N GLY A 425 -5.74 14.40 28.23
CA GLY A 425 -5.31 15.79 28.44
C GLY A 425 -6.53 16.70 28.49
N GLY A 426 -6.79 17.35 29.63
CA GLY A 426 -7.91 18.27 29.78
C GLY A 426 -7.78 19.52 28.91
N GLU A 427 -8.89 19.90 28.27
CA GLU A 427 -9.19 21.20 27.63
C GLU A 427 -7.99 22.01 27.12
N PHE A 428 -7.24 21.46 26.16
CA PHE A 428 -6.41 22.20 25.22
C PHE A 428 -6.53 21.53 23.84
N ASP A 429 -6.70 22.32 22.79
CA ASP A 429 -7.00 21.89 21.40
C ASP A 429 -6.15 20.67 20.97
N GLU A 430 -6.82 19.56 20.63
CA GLU A 430 -6.25 18.35 20.02
C GLU A 430 -5.37 18.73 18.81
N PRO A 431 -4.08 18.36 18.72
CA PRO A 431 -3.31 18.54 17.50
C PRO A 431 -3.58 17.38 16.54
N TYR A 432 -4.06 17.73 15.37
CA TYR A 432 -4.54 16.88 14.30
C TYR A 432 -3.44 16.14 13.53
N TRP A 433 -2.43 15.59 14.20
CA TRP A 433 -1.22 15.09 13.53
C TRP A 433 -1.52 13.96 12.54
N TYR A 434 -2.46 13.06 12.85
CA TYR A 434 -2.90 12.04 11.89
C TYR A 434 -3.55 12.69 10.66
N GLN A 435 -4.39 13.70 10.86
CA GLN A 435 -5.04 14.42 9.78
C GLN A 435 -4.06 15.30 8.99
N GLU A 436 -3.05 15.88 9.64
CA GLU A 436 -1.98 16.66 9.02
C GLU A 436 -1.07 15.76 8.17
N MET A 437 -0.66 14.59 8.68
CA MET A 437 0.06 13.59 7.89
C MET A 437 -0.76 13.08 6.70
N GLU A 438 -2.07 12.87 6.90
CA GLU A 438 -2.94 12.44 5.82
C GLU A 438 -3.16 13.56 4.80
N LEU A 439 -3.27 14.82 5.23
CA LEU A 439 -3.27 15.99 4.34
C LEU A 439 -1.96 16.12 3.55
N GLU A 440 -0.81 15.86 4.18
CA GLU A 440 0.49 15.84 3.52
C GLU A 440 0.60 14.70 2.51
N SER A 441 0.04 13.52 2.81
CA SER A 441 -0.08 12.40 1.87
C SER A 441 -0.95 12.76 0.66
N LEU A 442 -2.11 13.38 0.88
CA LEU A 442 -2.96 13.88 -0.20
C LEU A 442 -2.25 14.95 -1.02
N ALA A 443 -1.45 15.81 -0.38
CA ALA A 443 -0.64 16.82 -1.04
C ALA A 443 0.43 16.17 -1.92
N ARG A 444 1.14 15.15 -1.46
CA ARG A 444 2.13 14.40 -2.27
C ARG A 444 1.49 13.78 -3.51
N GLN A 445 0.30 13.19 -3.39
CA GLN A 445 -0.41 12.59 -4.54
C GLN A 445 -0.69 13.57 -5.68
N VAL A 446 -0.90 14.85 -5.37
CA VAL A 446 -1.19 15.92 -6.35
C VAL A 446 0.00 16.85 -6.62
N GLY A 447 1.16 16.60 -6.01
CA GLY A 447 2.37 17.39 -6.26
C GLY A 447 2.53 18.64 -5.38
N GLY A 448 1.83 18.72 -4.24
CA GLY A 448 2.01 19.72 -3.19
C GLY A 448 0.72 20.31 -2.64
N GLU A 449 0.82 21.06 -1.54
CA GLU A 449 -0.33 21.67 -0.85
C GLU A 449 -1.08 22.66 -1.74
N GLU A 450 -0.37 23.46 -2.53
CA GLU A 450 -1.00 24.44 -3.45
C GLU A 450 -1.90 23.74 -4.48
N GLN A 451 -1.46 22.59 -5.00
CA GLN A 451 -2.25 21.80 -5.95
C GLN A 451 -3.39 21.07 -5.26
N LEU A 452 -3.21 20.67 -4.00
CA LEU A 452 -4.28 20.13 -3.18
C LEU A 452 -5.36 21.17 -2.94
N ASP A 453 -5.02 22.43 -2.73
CA ASP A 453 -5.97 23.54 -2.55
C ASP A 453 -6.77 23.86 -3.82
N GLN A 454 -6.10 23.89 -4.96
CA GLN A 454 -6.69 24.28 -6.24
C GLN A 454 -7.38 23.12 -6.97
N LEU A 455 -7.37 21.92 -6.37
CA LEU A 455 -7.91 20.71 -6.97
C LEU A 455 -9.40 20.88 -7.29
N ASN A 456 -9.79 20.44 -8.49
CA ASN A 456 -11.17 20.42 -8.93
C ASN A 456 -11.51 19.06 -9.56
N ALA A 457 -12.81 18.75 -9.64
CA ALA A 457 -13.32 17.51 -10.21
C ALA A 457 -13.78 17.67 -11.68
N VAL A 458 -13.19 18.59 -12.45
CA VAL A 458 -13.51 18.70 -13.90
C VAL A 458 -12.90 17.50 -14.62
N PRO A 459 -13.68 16.71 -15.38
CA PRO A 459 -13.17 15.55 -16.11
C PRO A 459 -12.01 15.88 -17.05
N LEU A 460 -11.03 14.98 -17.13
CA LEU A 460 -9.93 15.10 -18.08
C LEU A 460 -10.47 15.07 -19.52
N PRO A 461 -9.92 15.90 -20.43
CA PRO A 461 -10.35 15.92 -21.82
C PRO A 461 -9.88 14.66 -22.56
N ASP A 462 -10.58 14.32 -23.64
CA ASP A 462 -10.06 13.37 -24.63
C ASP A 462 -9.02 14.08 -25.50
N GLU A 463 -7.75 13.87 -25.22
CA GLU A 463 -6.64 14.54 -25.89
C GLU A 463 -5.79 13.58 -26.73
N PRO A 464 -5.23 14.04 -27.86
CA PRO A 464 -4.31 13.23 -28.65
C PRO A 464 -3.03 12.92 -27.85
N PHE A 465 -2.38 11.80 -28.17
CA PHE A 465 -1.13 11.43 -27.54
C PHE A 465 -0.01 12.44 -27.85
N ASP A 466 0.71 12.87 -26.82
CA ASP A 466 1.84 13.78 -26.94
C ASP A 466 3.13 13.02 -27.29
N TRP A 467 3.70 13.36 -28.44
CA TRP A 467 4.95 12.76 -28.94
C TRP A 467 6.20 13.54 -28.56
N SER A 468 6.04 14.67 -27.85
CA SER A 468 7.14 15.57 -27.51
C SER A 468 8.22 14.87 -26.68
N GLY A 469 9.48 14.98 -27.10
CA GLY A 469 10.62 14.40 -26.38
C GLY A 469 10.80 12.88 -26.54
N ILE A 470 9.96 12.20 -27.31
CA ILE A 470 10.10 10.76 -27.58
C ILE A 470 11.08 10.55 -28.76
N PRO A 471 12.17 9.78 -28.58
CA PRO A 471 13.12 9.52 -29.67
C PRO A 471 12.52 8.74 -30.85
N ASP A 472 12.92 9.10 -32.08
CA ASP A 472 12.45 8.46 -33.32
C ASP A 472 12.68 6.94 -33.36
N ASP A 473 13.72 6.44 -32.68
CA ASP A 473 14.08 5.02 -32.67
C ASP A 473 13.09 4.17 -31.85
N VAL A 474 12.40 4.76 -30.87
CA VAL A 474 11.38 4.08 -30.06
C VAL A 474 9.95 4.42 -30.46
N ALA A 475 9.73 5.49 -31.23
CA ALA A 475 8.41 5.96 -31.63
C ALA A 475 7.51 4.87 -32.26
N PRO A 476 8.00 3.98 -33.16
CA PRO A 476 7.17 2.89 -33.70
C PRO A 476 6.69 1.91 -32.63
N ARG A 477 7.54 1.62 -31.62
CA ARG A 477 7.17 0.73 -30.51
C ARG A 477 6.18 1.41 -29.57
N VAL A 478 6.38 2.69 -29.28
CA VAL A 478 5.45 3.47 -28.45
C VAL A 478 4.08 3.55 -29.13
N ALA A 479 4.03 3.67 -30.47
CA ALA A 479 2.78 3.64 -31.23
C ALA A 479 2.03 2.31 -31.07
N GLU A 480 2.73 1.17 -31.11
CA GLU A 480 2.14 -0.16 -30.89
C GLU A 480 1.57 -0.29 -29.47
N VAL A 481 2.31 0.19 -28.46
CA VAL A 481 1.86 0.19 -27.06
C VAL A 481 0.66 1.12 -26.88
N LEU A 482 0.68 2.31 -27.49
CA LEU A 482 -0.42 3.27 -27.45
C LEU A 482 -1.72 2.68 -28.00
N GLU A 483 -1.65 2.01 -29.16
CA GLU A 483 -2.83 1.37 -29.76
C GLU A 483 -3.41 0.28 -28.85
N LEU A 484 -2.55 -0.47 -28.17
CA LEU A 484 -2.95 -1.49 -27.20
C LEU A 484 -3.57 -0.90 -25.92
N VAL A 485 -2.98 0.18 -25.40
CA VAL A 485 -3.50 0.93 -24.25
C VAL A 485 -4.88 1.50 -24.57
N ASP A 486 -5.03 2.19 -25.70
CA ASP A 486 -6.28 2.81 -26.12
C ASP A 486 -7.40 1.77 -26.26
N ARG A 487 -7.13 0.64 -26.92
CA ARG A 487 -8.10 -0.47 -27.03
C ARG A 487 -8.51 -1.05 -25.69
N CYS A 488 -7.58 -1.16 -24.75
CA CYS A 488 -7.87 -1.66 -23.42
C CYS A 488 -8.76 -0.68 -22.65
N CYS A 489 -8.41 0.60 -22.64
CA CYS A 489 -9.19 1.63 -21.97
C CYS A 489 -10.60 1.76 -22.59
N ASP A 490 -10.73 1.73 -23.91
CA ASP A 490 -12.04 1.78 -24.60
C ASP A 490 -12.96 0.60 -24.25
N ARG A 491 -12.37 -0.54 -23.88
CA ARG A 491 -13.11 -1.77 -23.59
C ARG A 491 -13.43 -1.94 -22.11
N LEU A 492 -12.49 -1.59 -21.24
CA LEU A 492 -12.51 -1.94 -19.81
C LEU A 492 -12.63 -0.73 -18.88
N LEU A 493 -12.38 0.48 -19.38
CA LEU A 493 -12.37 1.72 -18.61
C LEU A 493 -13.13 2.81 -19.40
N ASP A 494 -12.74 4.07 -19.22
CA ASP A 494 -13.32 5.22 -19.90
C ASP A 494 -12.25 6.15 -20.51
N VAL A 495 -12.73 7.28 -21.03
CA VAL A 495 -11.91 8.29 -21.69
C VAL A 495 -10.93 8.98 -20.75
N GLU A 496 -11.24 9.18 -19.47
CA GLU A 496 -10.31 9.79 -18.52
C GLU A 496 -9.15 8.85 -18.22
N TYR A 497 -9.42 7.56 -18.00
CA TYR A 497 -8.36 6.56 -17.84
C TYR A 497 -7.49 6.43 -19.08
N ARG A 498 -8.08 6.52 -20.28
CA ARG A 498 -7.30 6.54 -21.53
C ARG A 498 -6.37 7.76 -21.59
N THR A 499 -6.87 8.93 -21.22
CA THR A 499 -6.05 10.16 -21.15
C THR A 499 -4.92 10.01 -20.13
N VAL A 500 -5.19 9.51 -18.92
CA VAL A 500 -4.15 9.24 -17.91
C VAL A 500 -3.11 8.25 -18.44
N ALA A 501 -3.55 7.13 -19.02
CA ALA A 501 -2.66 6.10 -19.56
C ALA A 501 -1.78 6.63 -20.70
N ARG A 502 -2.31 7.50 -21.56
CA ARG A 502 -1.55 8.23 -22.59
C ARG A 502 -0.49 9.14 -21.96
N ARG A 503 -0.85 9.93 -20.95
CA ARG A 503 0.09 10.82 -20.23
C ARG A 503 1.20 10.04 -19.53
N VAL A 504 0.86 8.90 -18.90
CA VAL A 504 1.84 7.99 -18.28
C VAL A 504 2.79 7.44 -19.35
N LEU A 505 2.27 6.90 -20.45
CA LEU A 505 3.09 6.36 -21.54
C LEU A 505 4.02 7.42 -22.15
N ALA A 506 3.52 8.63 -22.41
CA ALA A 506 4.31 9.73 -22.94
C ALA A 506 5.45 10.12 -21.99
N ARG A 507 5.18 10.18 -20.68
CA ARG A 507 6.20 10.47 -19.67
C ARG A 507 7.24 9.35 -19.57
N VAL A 508 6.84 8.08 -19.56
CA VAL A 508 7.79 6.95 -19.54
C VAL A 508 8.65 6.96 -20.82
N ALA A 509 8.04 7.21 -21.98
CA ALA A 509 8.73 7.20 -23.27
C ALA A 509 9.72 8.36 -23.45
N SER A 510 9.42 9.54 -22.91
CA SER A 510 10.31 10.71 -22.97
C SER A 510 11.39 10.69 -21.89
N ALA A 511 11.06 10.35 -20.64
CA ALA A 511 12.01 10.36 -19.53
C ALA A 511 12.94 9.13 -19.54
N SER A 512 12.44 7.96 -19.93
CA SER A 512 13.20 6.70 -19.94
C SER A 512 12.97 5.86 -21.21
N PRO A 513 13.42 6.34 -22.39
CA PRO A 513 13.19 5.64 -23.67
C PRO A 513 13.80 4.23 -23.73
N ALA A 514 14.82 3.95 -22.91
CA ALA A 514 15.47 2.63 -22.82
C ALA A 514 14.49 1.50 -22.49
N VAL A 515 13.40 1.79 -21.78
CA VAL A 515 12.33 0.82 -21.45
C VAL A 515 11.73 0.18 -22.71
N PHE A 516 11.66 0.94 -23.81
CA PHE A 516 11.07 0.51 -25.09
C PHE A 516 12.09 -0.03 -26.10
N ARG A 517 13.40 0.15 -25.84
CA ARG A 517 14.49 -0.37 -26.70
C ARG A 517 14.80 -1.84 -26.47
N ARG A 518 14.52 -2.36 -25.27
CA ARG A 518 14.70 -3.78 -24.94
C ARG A 518 13.70 -4.64 -25.73
N LYS A 519 13.99 -5.93 -25.93
CA LYS A 519 13.06 -6.94 -26.53
C LYS A 519 11.84 -7.24 -25.64
N SER A 520 11.25 -6.24 -24.98
CA SER A 520 10.01 -6.40 -24.24
C SER A 520 8.83 -6.40 -25.19
N ARG A 521 7.89 -7.31 -24.90
CA ARG A 521 6.60 -7.46 -25.53
C ARG A 521 5.73 -6.20 -25.35
N ALA A 522 5.13 -5.71 -26.43
CA ALA A 522 4.33 -4.47 -26.40
C ALA A 522 3.06 -4.61 -25.57
N ASP A 523 2.45 -5.80 -25.56
CA ASP A 523 1.35 -6.21 -24.71
C ASP A 523 1.69 -6.13 -23.22
N THR A 524 2.87 -6.59 -22.81
CA THR A 524 3.32 -6.48 -21.41
C THR A 524 3.58 -5.03 -21.00
N ALA A 525 4.09 -4.20 -21.92
CA ALA A 525 4.28 -2.77 -21.68
C ALA A 525 2.94 -2.02 -21.60
N ALA A 526 1.98 -2.35 -22.47
CA ALA A 526 0.64 -1.77 -22.45
C ALA A 526 -0.12 -2.14 -21.17
N ALA A 527 -0.06 -3.41 -20.76
CA ALA A 527 -0.63 -3.89 -19.50
C ALA A 527 -0.10 -3.11 -18.29
N ALA A 528 1.22 -2.87 -18.23
CA ALA A 528 1.86 -2.11 -17.17
C ALA A 528 1.38 -0.65 -17.12
N VAL A 529 1.28 0.02 -18.28
CA VAL A 529 0.79 1.41 -18.36
C VAL A 529 -0.66 1.52 -17.89
N VAL A 530 -1.54 0.61 -18.35
CA VAL A 530 -2.95 0.58 -17.92
C VAL A 530 -3.04 0.30 -16.41
N TRP A 531 -2.20 -0.58 -15.90
CA TRP A 531 -2.15 -0.89 -14.47
C TRP A 531 -1.71 0.33 -13.64
N ILE A 532 -0.66 1.06 -14.03
CA ILE A 532 -0.21 2.29 -13.35
C ILE A 532 -1.34 3.33 -13.32
N ALA A 533 -1.96 3.59 -14.47
CA ALA A 533 -3.05 4.56 -14.60
C ALA A 533 -4.27 4.15 -13.76
N GLY A 534 -4.60 2.86 -13.75
CA GLY A 534 -5.67 2.31 -12.91
C GLY A 534 -5.37 2.45 -11.43
N LYS A 535 -4.16 2.04 -11.02
CA LYS A 535 -3.76 1.99 -9.61
C LYS A 535 -3.73 3.35 -8.93
N ALA A 536 -3.17 4.35 -9.61
CA ALA A 536 -3.17 5.74 -9.13
C ALA A 536 -4.59 6.34 -8.96
N ASN A 537 -5.61 5.70 -9.54
CA ASN A 537 -6.99 6.17 -9.60
C ASN A 537 -7.99 5.23 -8.90
N GLY A 538 -7.51 4.39 -7.96
CA GLY A 538 -8.36 3.52 -7.16
C GLY A 538 -8.95 2.33 -7.93
N GLN A 539 -8.32 1.94 -9.05
CA GLN A 539 -8.55 0.65 -9.72
C GLN A 539 -7.42 -0.32 -9.35
N CYS A 540 -7.60 -1.60 -9.64
CA CYS A 540 -6.61 -2.64 -9.35
C CYS A 540 -6.25 -2.75 -7.86
N GLU A 541 -7.15 -2.31 -6.97
CA GLU A 541 -7.11 -2.61 -5.54
C GLU A 541 -7.84 -3.93 -5.28
N LEU A 542 -7.32 -4.74 -4.36
CA LEU A 542 -7.96 -6.01 -3.99
C LEU A 542 -9.31 -5.79 -3.29
N ALA A 543 -9.47 -4.66 -2.59
CA ALA A 543 -10.69 -4.21 -1.91
C ALA A 543 -11.67 -3.46 -2.83
N ALA A 544 -11.35 -3.29 -4.12
CA ALA A 544 -12.21 -2.58 -5.04
C ALA A 544 -13.50 -3.39 -5.30
N GLY A 545 -14.67 -2.78 -5.06
CA GLY A 545 -15.96 -3.42 -5.29
C GLY A 545 -16.14 -3.97 -6.72
N PRO A 546 -17.18 -4.79 -6.98
CA PRO A 546 -17.33 -5.59 -8.21
C PRO A 546 -17.42 -4.80 -9.53
N LEU A 547 -17.50 -3.47 -9.46
CA LEU A 547 -17.57 -2.55 -10.59
C LEU A 547 -16.20 -1.91 -10.96
N ARG A 548 -15.11 -2.35 -10.33
CA ARG A 548 -13.76 -1.81 -10.52
C ARG A 548 -12.86 -2.78 -11.27
N LEU A 549 -11.95 -2.25 -12.09
CA LEU A 549 -11.02 -3.03 -12.90
C LEU A 549 -9.99 -3.72 -11.99
N ARG A 550 -9.78 -5.04 -12.15
CA ARG A 550 -8.75 -5.79 -11.39
C ARG A 550 -7.52 -6.08 -12.24
N SER A 551 -6.38 -6.32 -11.57
CA SER A 551 -5.14 -6.75 -12.23
C SER A 551 -5.34 -8.00 -13.11
N ALA A 552 -6.17 -8.95 -12.66
CA ALA A 552 -6.50 -10.16 -13.43
C ALA A 552 -7.27 -9.87 -14.73
N ASP A 553 -8.07 -8.80 -14.78
CA ASP A 553 -8.82 -8.42 -15.98
C ASP A 553 -7.88 -7.81 -17.03
N ILE A 554 -6.86 -7.06 -16.59
CA ILE A 554 -5.77 -6.58 -17.44
C ILE A 554 -4.96 -7.77 -17.97
N THR A 555 -4.55 -8.70 -17.10
CA THR A 555 -3.83 -9.93 -17.48
C THR A 555 -4.60 -10.72 -18.54
N ARG A 556 -5.91 -10.91 -18.33
CA ARG A 556 -6.80 -11.62 -19.27
C ARG A 556 -6.97 -10.86 -20.59
N HIS A 557 -7.08 -9.53 -20.56
CA HIS A 557 -7.25 -8.73 -21.77
C HIS A 557 -6.04 -8.79 -22.69
N PHE A 558 -4.84 -8.73 -22.11
CA PHE A 558 -3.58 -8.74 -22.86
C PHE A 558 -3.02 -10.15 -23.13
N ASP A 559 -3.66 -11.20 -22.60
CA ASP A 559 -3.20 -12.60 -22.71
C ASP A 559 -1.73 -12.78 -22.27
N ILE A 560 -1.38 -12.13 -21.15
CA ILE A 560 -0.04 -12.20 -20.56
C ILE A 560 -0.02 -13.18 -19.39
N LYS A 561 1.15 -13.80 -19.17
CA LYS A 561 1.33 -14.82 -18.11
C LYS A 561 1.76 -14.26 -16.76
N SER A 562 2.42 -13.10 -16.76
CA SER A 562 2.96 -12.45 -15.57
C SER A 562 2.09 -11.27 -15.16
N SER A 563 2.11 -10.93 -13.86
CA SER A 563 1.38 -9.77 -13.36
C SER A 563 1.82 -8.47 -14.05
N PRO A 564 0.88 -7.58 -14.44
CA PRO A 564 1.19 -6.24 -14.93
C PRO A 564 2.04 -5.42 -13.95
N SER A 565 1.90 -5.66 -12.64
CA SER A 565 2.59 -4.91 -11.57
C SER A 565 4.11 -5.02 -11.65
N GLN A 566 4.66 -6.20 -11.97
CA GLN A 566 6.11 -6.43 -12.08
C GLN A 566 6.74 -5.52 -13.15
N ARG A 567 6.05 -5.34 -14.28
CA ARG A 567 6.55 -4.47 -15.35
C ARG A 567 6.28 -2.99 -15.05
N ALA A 568 5.19 -2.69 -14.34
CA ALA A 568 4.86 -1.35 -13.88
C ALA A 568 5.93 -0.80 -12.92
N GLU A 569 6.42 -1.62 -11.98
CA GLU A 569 7.46 -1.22 -11.03
C GLU A 569 8.74 -0.74 -11.75
N VAL A 570 9.17 -1.47 -12.78
CA VAL A 570 10.33 -1.08 -13.61
C VAL A 570 10.10 0.26 -14.30
N MET A 571 8.87 0.55 -14.76
CA MET A 571 8.54 1.82 -15.39
C MET A 571 8.49 2.97 -14.38
N LEU A 572 7.91 2.75 -13.21
CA LEU A 572 7.81 3.74 -12.13
C LEU A 572 9.19 4.14 -11.63
N ARG A 573 10.06 3.16 -11.35
CA ARG A 573 11.44 3.36 -10.91
C ARG A 573 12.26 4.12 -11.96
N ALA A 574 12.05 3.84 -13.25
CA ALA A 574 12.76 4.50 -14.34
C ALA A 574 12.34 5.98 -14.55
N VAL A 575 11.16 6.39 -14.09
CA VAL A 575 10.64 7.76 -14.25
C VAL A 575 10.82 8.60 -12.98
N GLY A 576 11.18 7.98 -11.85
CA GLY A 576 11.42 8.67 -10.57
C GLY A 576 10.13 9.18 -9.93
N PHE A 577 9.03 8.42 -10.05
CA PHE A 577 7.83 8.74 -9.27
C PHE A 577 8.11 8.53 -7.77
N PRO A 578 7.52 9.37 -6.89
CA PRO A 578 7.84 9.40 -5.45
C PRO A 578 7.35 8.19 -4.64
N GLY A 579 6.48 7.34 -5.21
CA GLY A 579 5.84 6.22 -4.51
C GLY A 579 6.72 4.99 -4.30
N GLN A 580 6.41 4.23 -3.24
CA GLN A 580 6.91 2.89 -2.98
C GLN A 580 6.26 1.87 -3.95
N PRO A 581 6.80 0.64 -4.11
CA PRO A 581 6.25 -0.37 -5.04
C PRO A 581 4.77 -0.73 -4.81
N TYR A 582 4.23 -0.41 -3.64
CA TYR A 582 2.90 -0.78 -3.16
C TYR A 582 1.87 0.37 -3.19
N ASP A 583 2.30 1.62 -3.46
CA ASP A 583 1.39 2.78 -3.58
C ASP A 583 1.80 3.67 -4.77
N VAL A 584 0.97 3.71 -5.81
CA VAL A 584 1.31 4.37 -7.08
C VAL A 584 0.97 5.85 -6.98
N GLU A 585 1.94 6.64 -6.52
CA GLU A 585 1.84 8.09 -6.47
C GLU A 585 2.47 8.74 -7.71
N LEU A 586 1.63 9.40 -8.54
CA LEU A 586 2.09 10.04 -9.77
C LEU A 586 2.43 11.53 -9.60
N GLY A 587 2.19 12.08 -8.41
CA GLY A 587 2.68 13.40 -7.98
C GLY A 587 2.14 14.59 -8.79
N SER A 588 0.98 14.45 -9.43
CA SER A 588 0.32 15.53 -10.16
C SER A 588 -1.16 15.22 -10.42
N PRO A 589 -2.07 16.21 -10.32
CA PRO A 589 -3.48 16.05 -10.65
C PRO A 589 -3.73 15.70 -12.12
N ASP A 590 -2.76 15.93 -13.00
CA ASP A 590 -2.85 15.59 -14.42
C ASP A 590 -2.95 14.09 -14.69
N TYR A 591 -2.58 13.27 -13.71
CA TYR A 591 -2.71 11.81 -13.78
C TYR A 591 -3.93 11.27 -13.03
N LEU A 592 -4.80 12.15 -12.53
CA LEU A 592 -5.94 11.79 -11.70
C LEU A 592 -7.28 12.05 -12.41
N THR A 593 -8.14 11.04 -12.45
CA THR A 593 -9.53 11.15 -12.94
C THR A 593 -10.34 12.11 -12.07
N ALA A 594 -11.44 12.65 -12.61
CA ALA A 594 -12.35 13.47 -11.83
C ALA A 594 -12.86 12.76 -10.57
N GLU A 595 -13.18 11.46 -10.67
CA GLU A 595 -13.62 10.66 -9.53
C GLU A 595 -12.55 10.60 -8.43
N ARG A 596 -11.29 10.33 -8.79
CA ARG A 596 -10.19 10.30 -7.80
C ARG A 596 -9.93 11.67 -7.19
N ARG A 597 -9.97 12.74 -7.99
CA ARG A 597 -9.86 14.12 -7.48
C ARG A 597 -11.00 14.49 -6.55
N GLU A 598 -12.23 14.05 -6.83
CA GLU A 598 -13.38 14.26 -5.94
C GLU A 598 -13.24 13.50 -4.60
N GLN A 599 -12.65 12.30 -4.62
CA GLN A 599 -12.33 11.57 -3.38
C GLN A 599 -11.28 12.32 -2.55
N ILE A 600 -10.20 12.79 -3.19
CA ILE A 600 -9.13 13.57 -2.55
C ILE A 600 -9.69 14.88 -1.97
N ILE A 601 -10.54 15.59 -2.73
CA ILE A 601 -11.21 16.82 -2.27
C ILE A 601 -12.07 16.55 -1.03
N ARG A 602 -12.94 15.53 -1.09
CA ARG A 602 -13.79 15.17 0.06
C ARG A 602 -12.94 14.84 1.28
N ARG A 603 -11.91 14.00 1.11
CA ARG A 603 -11.05 13.61 2.23
C ARG A 603 -10.28 14.80 2.79
N ARG A 604 -9.72 15.66 1.95
CA ARG A 604 -9.07 16.92 2.35
C ARG A 604 -10.02 17.80 3.15
N ASP A 605 -11.25 17.98 2.67
CA ASP A 605 -12.24 18.83 3.33
C ASP A 605 -12.67 18.24 4.67
N ASP A 606 -12.93 16.93 4.75
CA ASP A 606 -13.23 16.21 5.99
C ASP A 606 -12.07 16.32 7.00
N LEU A 607 -10.82 16.17 6.55
CA LEU A 607 -9.64 16.30 7.38
C LEU A 607 -9.47 17.74 7.88
N ARG A 608 -9.73 18.74 7.03
CA ARG A 608 -9.67 20.16 7.42
C ARG A 608 -10.79 20.57 8.36
N GLU A 609 -12.01 20.06 8.18
CA GLU A 609 -13.11 20.26 9.11
C GLU A 609 -12.81 19.64 10.47
N GLN A 610 -12.16 18.47 10.47
CA GLN A 610 -11.64 17.89 11.69
C GLN A 610 -10.56 18.78 12.31
N VAL A 611 -9.60 19.28 11.51
CA VAL A 611 -8.49 20.14 11.94
C VAL A 611 -8.92 21.54 12.42
N ALA A 612 -10.12 21.99 12.04
CA ALA A 612 -10.64 23.30 12.42
C ALA A 612 -12.14 23.24 12.79
N PRO A 613 -12.54 22.65 13.93
CA PRO A 613 -13.95 22.49 14.25
C PRO A 613 -14.67 23.80 14.59
N ASN A 614 -13.97 24.89 14.93
CA ASN A 614 -14.58 26.20 15.18
C ASN A 614 -13.60 27.37 14.97
N LEU A 615 -13.86 28.18 13.95
CA LEU A 615 -13.65 29.63 14.00
C LEU A 615 -14.99 30.33 14.26
#